data_AF-A0A8I2J5Q2-F1
#
_entry.id   AF-A0A8I2J5Q2-F1
#
_cell.length_a   1.000
_cell.length_b   1.000
_cell.length_c   1.000
_cell.angle_alpha   90.00
_cell.angle_beta   90.00
_cell.angle_gamma   90.00
#
_symmetry.space_group_name_H-M   'P 1'
#
loop_
_entity.id
_entity.type
_entity.pdbx_description
1 polymer ?
#
loop_
_entity_poly.entity_id
_entity_poly.type
_entity_poly.pdbx_seq_one_letter_code
_entity_poly.pdbx_strand_id
1 'polypeptide(L)' 'MEVAEEEALPSTYSLQQACEEGILPWKYSTARQYKKRAETRGISFPEGITDGRTTYYTEEELKDWLARYQESTRKA' A
#
# COMPACT_ATOMS: atom_id res chain seq x y z
N MET A 1 32.52 5.98 14.36
CA MET A 1 31.93 6.09 13.01
C MET A 1 30.57 5.45 13.13
N GLU A 2 29.58 6.21 13.56
CA GLU A 2 28.23 5.76 13.99
C GLU A 2 27.59 7.04 14.57
N VAL A 3 26.37 7.47 14.27
CA VAL A 3 25.19 6.79 13.74
C VAL A 3 24.59 7.79 12.76
N ALA A 4 24.27 7.36 11.54
CA ALA A 4 23.42 8.16 10.68
C ALA A 4 22.07 8.23 11.40
N GLU A 5 21.74 9.40 11.93
CA GLU A 5 20.35 9.81 12.14
C GLU A 5 19.72 9.77 10.76
N GLU A 6 19.27 8.59 10.33
CA GLU A 6 18.16 8.47 9.40
C GLU A 6 17.03 9.19 10.11
N GLU A 7 16.87 10.48 9.83
CA GLU A 7 15.57 11.12 9.79
C GLU A 7 14.65 10.05 9.21
N ALA A 8 13.76 9.52 10.05
CA ALA A 8 12.88 8.41 9.72
C ALA A 8 11.91 8.88 8.64
N LEU A 9 12.43 9.02 7.41
CA LEU A 9 11.65 9.17 6.22
C LEU A 9 10.67 8.00 6.27
N PRO A 10 9.36 8.27 6.10
CA PRO A 10 8.37 7.22 6.18
C PRO A 10 8.81 6.12 5.23
N SER A 11 9.11 4.94 5.76
CA SER A 11 9.62 3.84 4.96
C SER A 11 8.59 3.59 3.86
N THR A 12 9.00 3.84 2.61
CA THR A 12 8.12 3.66 1.47
C THR A 12 8.35 2.27 0.90
N TYR A 13 7.26 1.53 0.77
CA TYR A 13 7.27 0.14 0.37
C TYR A 13 6.59 0.02 -0.98
N SER A 14 7.20 -0.70 -1.91
CA SER A 14 6.47 -1.12 -3.10
C SER A 14 5.30 -2.01 -2.68
N LEU A 15 4.25 -2.10 -3.51
CA LEU A 15 3.11 -2.97 -3.23
C LEU A 15 3.53 -4.43 -2.94
N GLN A 16 4.61 -4.89 -3.59
CA GLN A 16 5.19 -6.21 -3.34
C GLN A 16 5.84 -6.27 -1.95
N GLN A 17 6.74 -5.33 -1.62
CA GLN A 17 7.38 -5.28 -0.30
C GLN A 17 6.36 -5.16 0.83
N ALA A 18 5.31 -4.37 0.65
CA ALA A 18 4.24 -4.25 1.64
C ALA A 18 3.51 -5.57 1.91
N CYS A 19 3.40 -6.44 0.91
CA CYS A 19 2.86 -7.78 1.09
C CYS A 19 3.87 -8.73 1.76
N GLU A 20 5.17 -8.56 1.48
CA GLU A 20 6.25 -9.38 2.05
C GLU A 20 6.53 -9.02 3.52
N GLU A 21 6.51 -7.73 3.86
CA GLU A 21 6.59 -7.20 5.22
C GLU A 21 5.34 -7.48 6.06
N GLY A 22 4.23 -7.90 5.42
CA GLY A 22 2.97 -8.19 6.11
C GLY A 22 2.13 -6.96 6.48
N ILE A 23 2.49 -5.77 5.97
CA ILE A 23 1.66 -4.55 6.06
C ILE A 23 0.29 -4.80 5.45
N LEU A 24 0.29 -5.41 4.26
CA LEU A 24 -0.92 -5.97 3.67
C LEU A 24 -1.03 -7.45 4.08
N PRO A 25 -2.17 -7.89 4.63
CA PRO A 25 -2.39 -9.28 5.04
C PRO A 25 -2.59 -10.24 3.85
N TRP A 26 -2.25 -9.80 2.64
CA TRP A 26 -2.50 -10.52 1.40
C TRP A 26 -1.22 -10.69 0.60
N LYS A 27 -1.22 -11.67 -0.30
CA LYS A 27 -0.14 -11.83 -1.28
C LYS A 27 -0.22 -10.73 -2.34
N TYR A 28 0.93 -10.39 -2.94
CA TYR A 28 1.01 -9.41 -4.03
C TYR A 28 0.00 -9.65 -5.16
N SER A 29 -0.23 -10.92 -5.54
CA SER A 29 -1.23 -11.29 -6.55
C SER A 29 -2.67 -10.91 -6.14
N THR A 30 -3.00 -11.05 -4.85
CA THR A 30 -4.31 -10.68 -4.29
C THR A 30 -4.43 -9.16 -4.19
N ALA A 31 -3.37 -8.46 -3.74
CA ALA A 31 -3.33 -7.00 -3.71
C ALA A 31 -3.57 -6.40 -5.11
N ARG A 32 -2.98 -6.98 -6.17
CA ARG A 32 -3.27 -6.61 -7.56
C ARG A 32 -4.74 -6.80 -7.96
N GLN A 33 -5.35 -7.91 -7.58
CA GLN A 33 -6.77 -8.15 -7.85
C GLN A 33 -7.67 -7.17 -7.10
N TYR A 34 -7.34 -6.88 -5.84
CA TYR A 34 -8.10 -5.94 -5.02
C TYR A 34 -7.91 -4.50 -5.48
N LYS A 35 -6.74 -4.11 -5.99
CA LYS A 35 -6.55 -2.84 -6.69
C LYS A 35 -7.53 -2.71 -7.86
N LYS A 36 -7.59 -3.71 -8.75
CA LYS A 36 -8.52 -3.70 -9.89
C LYS A 36 -10.00 -3.67 -9.45
N ARG A 37 -10.35 -4.41 -8.39
CA ARG A 37 -11.70 -4.39 -7.82
C ARG A 37 -12.03 -3.06 -7.13
N ALA A 38 -11.05 -2.44 -6.48
CA ALA A 38 -11.16 -1.14 -5.84
C ALA A 38 -11.47 -0.06 -6.90
N GLU A 39 -10.75 -0.05 -8.02
CA GLU A 39 -11.06 0.83 -9.17
C GLU A 39 -12.49 0.62 -9.69
N THR A 40 -12.93 -0.63 -9.82
CA THR A 40 -14.31 -0.94 -10.25
C THR A 40 -15.35 -0.46 -9.24
N ARG A 41 -14.99 -0.39 -7.95
CA ARG A 41 -15.83 0.12 -6.86
C ARG A 41 -15.71 1.63 -6.66
N GLY A 42 -14.88 2.33 -7.43
CA GLY A 42 -14.61 3.76 -7.27
C GLY A 42 -13.75 4.11 -6.04
N ILE A 43 -13.05 3.12 -5.47
CA ILE A 43 -12.12 3.33 -4.36
C ILE A 43 -10.77 3.69 -4.98
N SER A 44 -10.41 4.97 -4.90
CA SER A 44 -9.11 5.44 -5.36
C SER A 44 -8.00 4.71 -4.60
N PHE A 45 -7.10 4.10 -5.37
CA PHE A 45 -5.85 3.60 -4.83
C PHE A 45 -4.99 4.81 -4.44
N PRO A 46 -4.23 4.77 -3.33
CA PRO A 46 -3.27 5.81 -3.01
C PRO A 46 -2.34 6.01 -4.20
N GLU A 47 -1.98 7.26 -4.48
CA GLU A 47 -1.12 7.59 -5.61
C GLU A 47 0.32 7.11 -5.35
N GLY A 48 0.73 7.14 -4.07
CA GLY A 48 2.06 6.78 -3.63
C GLY A 48 3.14 7.66 -4.24
N ILE A 49 4.39 7.38 -3.89
CA ILE A 49 5.57 7.98 -4.50
C ILE A 49 5.97 7.13 -5.71
N THR A 50 5.81 7.67 -6.92
CA THR A 50 6.24 6.98 -8.15
C THR A 50 7.67 7.37 -8.51
N ASP A 51 8.61 6.44 -8.36
CA ASP A 51 10.01 6.61 -8.77
C ASP A 51 10.20 6.12 -10.22
N GLY A 52 9.54 6.81 -11.17
CA GLY A 52 9.63 6.60 -12.62
C GLY A 52 9.04 5.29 -13.19
N ARG A 53 9.20 4.16 -12.49
CA ARG A 53 8.76 2.82 -12.91
C ARG A 53 8.07 2.02 -11.81
N THR A 54 8.40 2.31 -10.55
CA THR A 54 7.82 1.63 -9.39
C THR A 54 7.14 2.66 -8.50
N THR A 55 5.90 2.37 -8.13
CA THR A 55 5.17 3.14 -7.13
C THR A 55 5.42 2.54 -5.76
N TYR A 56 5.93 3.36 -4.86
CA TYR A 56 6.13 3.07 -3.46
C TYR A 56 5.03 3.76 -2.65
N TYR A 57 4.60 3.13 -1.57
CA TYR A 57 3.53 3.62 -0.73
C TYR A 57 4.00 3.58 0.71
N THR A 58 3.56 4.55 1.50
CA THR A 58 3.79 4.50 2.94
C THR A 58 2.91 3.43 3.58
N GLU A 59 3.31 2.93 4.75
CA GLU A 59 2.51 1.98 5.52
C GLU A 59 1.10 2.54 5.81
N GLU A 60 1.04 3.83 6.15
CA GLU A 60 -0.21 4.54 6.47
C GLU A 60 -1.16 4.59 5.25
N GLU A 61 -0.66 4.92 4.06
CA GLU A 61 -1.47 4.91 2.83
C GLU A 61 -2.04 3.53 2.52
N LEU A 62 -1.23 2.48 2.71
CA LEU A 62 -1.64 1.10 2.47
C LEU A 62 -2.69 0.64 3.49
N LYS A 63 -2.52 1.00 4.76
CA LYS A 63 -3.48 0.71 5.84
C LYS A 63 -4.78 1.48 5.64
N ASP A 64 -4.73 2.76 5.28
CA ASP A 64 -5.91 3.58 4.98
C ASP A 64 -6.68 3.01 3.78
N TRP A 65 -5.99 2.66 2.69
CA TRP A 65 -6.62 2.00 1.54
C TRP A 65 -7.26 0.67 1.92
N LEU A 66 -6.56 -0.15 2.72
CA LEU A 66 -7.07 -1.43 3.19
C LEU A 66 -8.31 -1.24 4.08
N ALA A 67 -8.33 -0.24 4.96
CA ALA A 67 -9.50 0.10 5.77
C ALA A 67 -10.69 0.53 4.89
N ARG A 68 -10.48 1.41 3.91
CA ARG A 68 -11.51 1.83 2.94
C ARG A 68 -12.03 0.65 2.12
N TYR A 69 -11.13 -0.23 1.67
CA TYR A 69 -11.50 -1.43 0.94
C TYR A 69 -12.33 -2.37 1.80
N GLN A 70 -11.91 -2.64 3.05
CA GLN A 70 -12.66 -3.48 3.98
C GLN A 70 -14.05 -2.90 4.29
N GLU A 71 -14.15 -1.58 4.51
CA GLU A 71 -15.43 -0.90 4.71
C GLU A 71 -16.35 -1.09 3.50
N SER A 72 -15.82 -1.00 2.28
CA SER A 72 -16.58 -1.29 1.06
C SER A 72 -17.01 -2.75 0.94
N THR A 73 -16.21 -3.70 1.42
CA THR A 73 -16.56 -5.14 1.38
C THR A 73 -17.55 -5.51 2.46
N ARG A 74 -17.56 -4.80 3.60
CA ARG A 74 -18.50 -5.03 4.70
C ARG A 74 -19.89 -4.48 4.39
N LYS A 75 -19.98 -3.43 3.55
CA LYS A 75 -21.24 -2.85 3.09
C LYS A 75 -21.86 -3.57 1.87
N ALA A 76 -21.24 -4.64 1.37
CA ALA A 76 -21.69 -5.39 0.19
C ALA A 76 -22.36 -6.71 0.56
#